data_AF-A0A0A8WR30-F1
#
_entry.id   AF-A0A0A8WR30-F1
#
_cell.length_a   1.000
_cell.length_b   1.000
_cell.length_c   1.000
_cell.angle_alpha   90.00
_cell.angle_beta   90.00
_cell.angle_gamma   90.00
#
_symmetry.space_group_name_H-M   'P 1'
#
loop_
_entity.id
_entity.type
_entity.pdbx_description
1 polymer ?
#
loop_
_entity_poly.entity_id
_entity_poly.type
_entity_poly.pdbx_seq_one_letter_code
_entity_poly.pdbx_strand_id
1 'polypeptide(L)'
;MTETIAASTPTILPVLKLFIIPVGGGIPAGVMLAQSKGLAWPITTLLYLVSDIILAFAFEPILRIIAFICGKVSFLARFSTALKAATARSVTHFGGTGAGPIALIMIAFGVDPMTGRASALAAGHGFITGWAIAIAGDMLYFAVIAITTLRLNSYFRDPDTTMFIVLAAMFFLPVVIRRIRSIGLLYQRSERA
;
A
#
# COMPACT_ATOMS: atom_id res chain seq x y z
N MET A 1 12.78 19.41 46.48
CA MET A 1 12.12 19.93 45.26
C MET A 1 11.93 18.76 44.33
N THR A 2 10.71 18.25 44.30
CA THR A 2 10.32 17.01 43.63
C THR A 2 9.81 17.39 42.26
N GLU A 3 10.62 17.22 41.21
CA GLU A 3 10.14 17.33 39.84
C GLU A 3 9.30 16.10 39.53
N THR A 4 7.99 16.31 39.50
CA THR A 4 7.01 15.33 39.05
C THR A 4 7.25 15.08 37.57
N ILE A 5 7.86 13.94 37.23
CA ILE A 5 7.89 13.42 35.87
C ILE A 5 6.43 13.19 35.47
N ALA A 6 5.86 14.15 34.73
CA ALA A 6 4.60 13.96 34.07
C ALA A 6 4.80 12.80 33.08
N ALA A 7 4.33 11.61 33.47
CA ALA A 7 4.22 10.48 32.57
C ALA A 7 3.43 10.95 31.35
N SER A 8 4.12 11.15 30.23
CA SER A 8 3.50 11.60 29.00
C SER A 8 2.59 10.47 28.53
N THR A 9 1.27 10.68 28.65
CA THR A 9 0.28 9.75 28.14
C THR A 9 0.63 9.45 26.67
N PRO A 10 0.83 8.17 26.29
CA PRO A 10 1.12 7.81 24.91
C PRO A 10 -0.01 8.37 24.03
N THR A 11 0.32 9.39 23.26
CA THR A 11 -0.65 10.15 22.48
C THR A 11 -0.84 9.41 21.17
N ILE A 12 -1.92 8.63 21.10
CA ILE A 12 -2.30 7.76 19.98
C ILE A 12 -2.77 8.58 18.76
N LEU A 13 -3.40 9.73 19.02
CA LEU A 13 -4.06 10.55 17.99
C LEU A 13 -3.11 11.09 16.90
N PRO A 14 -1.90 11.60 17.21
CA PRO A 14 -0.93 12.01 16.19
C PRO A 14 -0.45 10.86 15.29
N VAL A 15 -0.27 9.66 15.84
CA VAL A 15 0.13 8.47 15.08
C VAL A 15 -0.98 8.08 14.11
N LEU A 16 -2.23 8.05 14.58
CA LEU A 16 -3.38 7.79 13.72
C LEU A 16 -3.52 8.83 12.60
N LYS A 17 -3.29 10.12 12.89
CA LYS A 17 -3.32 11.18 11.86
C LYS A 17 -2.28 10.94 10.75
N LEU A 18 -1.08 10.51 11.10
CA LEU A 18 -0.04 10.20 10.09
C LEU A 18 -0.43 9.02 9.20
N PHE A 19 -1.17 8.04 9.72
CA PHE A 19 -1.67 6.92 8.93
C PHE A 19 -2.89 7.28 8.09
N ILE A 20 -3.74 8.21 8.54
CA ILE A 20 -4.95 8.62 7.79
C ILE A 20 -4.61 9.56 6.62
N ILE A 21 -3.62 10.44 6.77
CA ILE A 21 -3.31 11.40 5.72
C ILE A 21 -2.42 10.72 4.66
N PRO A 22 -2.87 10.62 3.39
CA PRO A 22 -2.12 9.97 2.33
C PRO A 22 -1.00 10.88 1.82
N VAL A 23 0.03 11.08 2.65
CA VAL A 23 1.31 11.68 2.25
C VAL A 23 2.33 10.55 2.27
N GLY A 24 3.12 10.39 1.20
CA GLY A 24 3.94 9.19 0.94
C GLY A 24 4.96 8.74 2.00
N GLY A 25 5.09 9.46 3.12
CA GLY A 25 5.88 9.07 4.30
C GLY A 25 5.08 8.61 5.51
N GLY A 26 3.76 8.45 5.40
CA GLY A 26 2.86 8.16 6.53
C GLY A 26 3.26 6.93 7.35
N ILE A 27 3.70 5.85 6.69
CA ILE A 27 4.11 4.61 7.37
C ILE A 27 5.43 4.79 8.14
N PRO A 28 6.56 5.19 7.52
CA PRO A 28 7.80 5.40 8.28
C PRO A 28 7.65 6.44 9.39
N ALA A 29 7.01 7.57 9.11
CA ALA A 29 6.80 8.63 10.11
C ALA A 29 5.90 8.16 11.26
N GLY A 30 4.80 7.48 10.96
CA GLY A 30 3.88 6.95 11.97
C GLY A 30 4.52 5.88 12.84
N VAL A 31 5.34 4.99 12.26
CA VAL A 31 6.07 3.95 13.00
C VAL A 31 7.16 4.54 13.90
N MET A 32 7.93 5.51 13.41
CA MET A 32 8.94 6.21 14.23
C MET A 32 8.29 7.03 15.36
N LEU A 33 7.16 7.69 15.07
CA LEU A 33 6.41 8.41 16.10
C LEU A 33 5.83 7.44 17.14
N ALA A 34 5.30 6.29 16.72
CA ALA A 34 4.80 5.29 17.65
C ALA A 34 5.92 4.74 18.55
N GLN A 35 7.09 4.46 17.98
CA GLN A 35 8.27 4.03 18.73
C GLN A 35 8.72 5.08 19.75
N SER A 36 8.80 6.36 19.37
CA SER A 36 9.21 7.44 20.29
C SER A 36 8.19 7.70 21.41
N LYS A 37 6.91 7.38 21.18
CA LYS A 37 5.84 7.44 22.18
C LYS A 37 5.71 6.15 23.01
N GLY A 38 6.58 5.16 22.81
CA GLY A 38 6.57 3.90 23.55
C GLY A 38 5.36 3.00 23.24
N LEU A 39 4.71 3.19 22.09
CA LEU A 39 3.59 2.35 21.67
C LEU A 39 4.11 0.96 21.25
N ALA A 40 3.45 -0.08 21.76
CA ALA A 40 3.77 -1.45 21.39
C ALA A 40 3.41 -1.72 19.92
N TRP A 41 4.20 -2.56 19.26
CA TRP A 41 4.03 -2.88 17.84
C TRP A 41 2.63 -3.39 17.45
N PRO A 42 1.93 -4.23 18.25
CA PRO A 42 0.55 -4.63 17.96
C PRO A 42 -0.43 -3.46 17.96
N ILE A 43 -0.20 -2.45 18.81
CA ILE A 43 -1.06 -1.25 18.89
C ILE A 43 -0.86 -0.41 17.64
N THR A 44 0.38 -0.18 17.22
CA THR A 44 0.68 0.54 15.97
C THR A 44 0.06 -0.14 14.75
N THR A 45 0.14 -1.48 14.70
CA THR A 45 -0.47 -2.28 13.63
C THR A 45 -1.99 -2.16 13.64
N LEU A 46 -2.62 -2.20 14.82
CA LEU A 46 -4.06 -2.00 14.95
C LEU A 46 -4.49 -0.59 14.53
N LEU A 47 -3.71 0.43 14.88
CA LEU A 47 -3.98 1.81 14.45
C LEU A 47 -3.91 1.95 12.93
N TYR A 48 -2.95 1.29 12.30
CA TYR A 48 -2.82 1.25 10.85
C TYR A 48 -4.03 0.53 10.20
N LEU A 49 -4.41 -0.63 10.73
CA LEU A 49 -5.60 -1.36 10.29
C LEU A 49 -6.90 -0.54 10.42
N VAL A 50 -7.07 0.17 11.52
CA VAL A 50 -8.23 1.05 11.73
C VAL A 50 -8.22 2.21 10.73
N SER A 51 -7.04 2.77 10.42
CA SER A 51 -6.88 3.79 9.39
C SER A 51 -7.38 3.29 8.03
N ASP A 52 -6.98 2.09 7.62
CA ASP A 52 -7.39 1.46 6.37
C ASP A 52 -8.90 1.21 6.31
N ILE A 53 -9.51 0.80 7.42
CA ILE A 53 -10.96 0.62 7.50
C ILE A 53 -11.68 1.97 7.32
N ILE A 54 -11.22 3.03 7.98
CA ILE A 54 -11.77 4.38 7.81
C ILE A 54 -11.65 4.81 6.34
N LEU A 55 -10.48 4.57 5.75
CA LEU A 55 -10.20 4.88 4.35
C LEU A 55 -11.13 4.10 3.41
N ALA A 56 -11.40 2.83 3.71
CA ALA A 56 -12.32 2.00 2.94
C ALA A 56 -13.74 2.59 2.87
N PHE A 57 -14.25 3.05 4.02
CA PHE A 57 -15.57 3.71 4.08
C PHE A 57 -15.58 5.08 3.40
N ALA A 58 -14.48 5.83 3.48
CA ALA A 58 -14.36 7.14 2.84
C ALA A 58 -14.26 7.05 1.31
N PHE A 59 -13.48 6.09 0.79
CA PHE A 59 -13.17 5.99 -0.63
C PHE A 59 -14.13 5.13 -1.44
N GLU A 60 -14.79 4.13 -0.86
CA GLU A 60 -15.82 3.36 -1.58
C GLU A 60 -16.87 4.23 -2.30
N PRO A 61 -17.50 5.25 -1.66
CA PRO A 61 -18.48 6.08 -2.36
C PRO A 61 -17.84 6.85 -3.52
N ILE A 62 -16.63 7.36 -3.33
CA ILE A 62 -15.88 8.10 -4.36
C ILE A 62 -15.60 7.19 -5.55
N LEU A 63 -15.06 5.99 -5.31
CA LEU A 63 -14.77 5.00 -6.35
C LEU A 63 -16.03 4.58 -7.10
N ARG A 64 -17.15 4.40 -6.41
CA ARG A 64 -18.44 4.09 -7.05
C ARG A 64 -18.97 5.21 -7.92
N ILE A 65 -18.86 6.46 -7.46
CA ILE A 65 -19.26 7.64 -8.25
C ILE A 65 -18.41 7.73 -9.52
N ILE A 66 -17.09 7.57 -9.39
CA ILE A 66 -16.18 7.56 -10.55
C ILE A 66 -16.56 6.43 -11.51
N ALA A 67 -16.74 5.20 -11.02
CA ALA A 67 -17.12 4.06 -11.85
C ALA A 67 -18.46 4.29 -12.57
N PHE A 68 -19.44 4.91 -11.89
CA PHE A 68 -20.73 5.27 -12.47
C PHE A 68 -20.59 6.33 -13.57
N ILE A 69 -19.83 7.39 -13.34
CA ILE A 69 -19.58 8.46 -14.33
C ILE A 69 -18.83 7.89 -15.54
N CYS A 70 -17.77 7.13 -15.31
CA CYS A 70 -17.00 6.47 -16.37
C CYS A 70 -17.85 5.49 -17.18
N GLY A 71 -18.83 4.83 -16.54
CA GLY A 71 -19.78 3.93 -17.20
C GLY A 71 -20.77 4.65 -18.13
N LYS A 72 -21.07 5.93 -17.88
CA LYS A 72 -21.96 6.72 -18.75
C LYS A 72 -21.29 7.19 -20.04
N VAL A 73 -19.97 7.31 -20.06
CA VAL A 73 -19.23 7.74 -21.24
C VAL A 73 -18.84 6.53 -22.08
N SER A 74 -19.45 6.37 -23.26
CA SER A 74 -19.28 5.19 -24.12
C SER A 74 -17.81 4.89 -24.47
N PHE A 75 -16.98 5.94 -24.61
CA PHE A 75 -15.54 5.79 -24.84
C PHE A 75 -14.82 5.18 -23.62
N LEU A 76 -15.07 5.70 -22.41
CA LEU A 76 -14.46 5.19 -21.17
C LEU A 76 -14.97 3.79 -20.82
N ALA A 77 -16.24 3.50 -21.07
CA ALA A 77 -16.80 2.16 -20.90
C ALA A 77 -16.09 1.14 -21.82
N ARG A 78 -15.88 1.49 -23.09
CA ARG A 78 -15.13 0.64 -24.03
C ARG A 78 -13.66 0.49 -23.62
N PHE A 79 -13.03 1.57 -23.18
CA PHE A 79 -11.66 1.55 -22.69
C PHE A 79 -11.52 0.68 -21.43
N SER A 80 -12.43 0.80 -20.46
CA SER A 80 -12.48 -0.02 -19.25
C SER A 80 -12.66 -1.50 -19.60
N THR A 81 -13.55 -1.83 -20.54
CA THR A 81 -13.74 -3.21 -21.01
C THR A 81 -12.48 -3.74 -21.72
N ALA A 82 -11.82 -2.91 -22.53
CA ALA A 82 -10.56 -3.28 -23.18
C ALA A 82 -9.43 -3.51 -22.15
N LEU A 83 -9.33 -2.67 -21.12
CA LEU A 83 -8.42 -2.83 -19.99
C LEU A 83 -8.74 -4.11 -19.22
N LYS A 84 -10.00 -4.35 -18.85
CA LYS A 84 -10.44 -5.59 -18.18
C LYS A 84 -10.10 -6.83 -19.00
N ALA A 85 -10.30 -6.80 -20.32
CA ALA A 85 -9.93 -7.89 -21.21
C ALA A 85 -8.40 -8.06 -21.34
N ALA A 86 -7.63 -6.97 -21.36
CA ALA A 86 -6.17 -7.03 -21.32
C ALA A 86 -5.66 -7.61 -19.98
N THR A 87 -6.20 -7.15 -18.86
CA THR A 87 -5.88 -7.67 -17.53
C THR A 87 -6.27 -9.14 -17.39
N ALA A 88 -7.47 -9.53 -17.85
CA ALA A 88 -7.90 -10.93 -17.84
C ALA A 88 -6.92 -11.82 -18.64
N ARG A 89 -6.47 -11.37 -19.82
CA ARG A 89 -5.43 -12.06 -20.61
C ARG A 89 -4.12 -12.18 -19.85
N SER A 90 -3.65 -11.12 -19.19
CA SER A 90 -2.44 -11.17 -18.37
C SER A 90 -2.58 -12.10 -17.16
N VAL A 91 -3.77 -12.21 -16.58
CA VAL A 91 -4.07 -13.06 -15.42
C VAL A 91 -4.25 -14.53 -15.80
N THR A 92 -4.58 -14.88 -17.05
CA THR A 92 -4.63 -16.29 -17.48
C THR A 92 -3.30 -17.03 -17.29
N HIS A 93 -2.16 -16.32 -17.31
CA HIS A 93 -0.85 -16.88 -16.99
C HIS A 93 -0.62 -17.15 -15.49
N PHE A 94 -1.48 -16.61 -14.61
CA PHE A 94 -1.38 -16.71 -13.15
C PHE A 94 -2.46 -17.60 -12.51
N GLY A 95 -3.26 -18.31 -13.31
CA GLY A 95 -4.21 -19.33 -12.86
C GLY A 95 -5.67 -18.87 -12.82
N GLY A 96 -6.42 -19.23 -13.86
CA GLY A 96 -7.90 -19.28 -13.84
C GLY A 96 -8.67 -17.99 -14.16
N THR A 97 -9.96 -18.16 -14.48
CA THR A 97 -10.91 -17.08 -14.80
C THR A 97 -11.28 -16.32 -13.53
N GLY A 98 -10.60 -15.19 -13.33
CA GLY A 98 -10.68 -14.35 -12.13
C GLY A 98 -9.33 -14.36 -11.44
N ALA A 99 -8.72 -13.18 -11.25
CA ALA A 99 -7.51 -13.09 -10.45
C ALA A 99 -7.82 -13.63 -9.06
N GLY A 100 -7.24 -14.78 -8.70
CA GLY A 100 -7.50 -15.40 -7.40
C GLY A 100 -7.20 -14.43 -6.25
N PRO A 101 -7.77 -14.64 -5.04
CA PRO A 101 -7.60 -13.72 -3.91
C PRO A 101 -6.13 -13.37 -3.63
N ILE A 102 -5.22 -14.33 -3.80
CA ILE A 102 -3.77 -14.12 -3.63
C ILE A 102 -3.21 -13.13 -4.67
N ALA A 103 -3.59 -13.26 -5.94
CA ALA A 103 -3.13 -12.35 -6.98
C ALA A 103 -3.61 -10.92 -6.72
N LEU A 104 -4.85 -10.76 -6.24
CA LEU A 104 -5.41 -9.46 -5.88
C LEU A 104 -4.74 -8.86 -4.63
N ILE A 105 -4.42 -9.67 -3.62
CA ILE A 105 -3.61 -9.26 -2.47
C ILE A 105 -2.25 -8.74 -2.95
N MET A 106 -1.59 -9.46 -3.87
CA MET A 106 -0.29 -9.05 -4.41
C MET A 106 -0.37 -7.75 -5.22
N ILE A 107 -1.47 -7.50 -5.92
CA ILE A 107 -1.70 -6.22 -6.61
C ILE A 107 -1.84 -5.08 -5.59
N ALA A 108 -2.63 -5.28 -4.53
CA ALA A 108 -2.80 -4.27 -3.47
C ALA A 108 -1.48 -4.00 -2.72
N PHE A 109 -0.73 -5.05 -2.40
CA PHE A 109 0.60 -4.98 -1.79
C PHE A 109 1.61 -4.23 -2.66
N GLY A 110 1.60 -4.47 -3.97
CA GLY A 110 2.62 -3.94 -4.89
C GLY A 110 2.33 -2.53 -5.40
N VAL A 111 1.07 -2.10 -5.36
CA VAL A 111 0.64 -0.79 -5.88
C VAL A 111 0.10 0.08 -4.75
N ASP A 112 -1.13 -0.20 -4.30
CA ASP A 112 -1.81 0.47 -3.20
C ASP A 112 -3.20 -0.20 -2.95
N PRO A 113 -3.84 0.02 -1.79
CA PRO A 113 -5.15 -0.55 -1.46
C PRO A 113 -6.29 -0.06 -2.37
N MET A 114 -6.23 1.15 -2.94
CA MET A 114 -7.27 1.65 -3.87
C MET A 114 -7.21 0.89 -5.20
N THR A 115 -6.01 0.69 -5.74
CA THR A 115 -5.79 -0.13 -6.94
C THR A 115 -6.17 -1.59 -6.68
N GLY A 116 -5.85 -2.11 -5.50
CA GLY A 116 -6.29 -3.42 -5.02
C GLY A 116 -7.82 -3.57 -5.02
N ARG A 117 -8.52 -2.60 -4.41
CA ARG A 117 -9.98 -2.56 -4.33
C ARG A 117 -10.63 -2.47 -5.70
N ALA A 118 -10.10 -1.63 -6.59
CA ALA A 118 -10.59 -1.47 -7.96
C ALA A 118 -10.40 -2.78 -8.77
N SER A 119 -9.27 -3.44 -8.58
CA SER A 119 -8.98 -4.74 -9.21
C SER A 119 -9.91 -5.84 -8.70
N ALA A 120 -10.18 -5.87 -7.39
CA ALA A 120 -11.14 -6.80 -6.80
C ALA A 120 -12.58 -6.56 -7.29
N LEU A 121 -12.98 -5.28 -7.45
CA LEU A 121 -14.26 -4.93 -8.07
C LEU A 121 -14.35 -5.43 -9.51
N ALA A 122 -13.28 -5.25 -10.29
CA ALA A 122 -13.20 -5.70 -11.67
C ALA A 122 -13.25 -7.24 -11.78
N ALA A 123 -12.74 -7.96 -10.78
CA ALA A 123 -12.83 -9.41 -10.65
C ALA A 123 -14.19 -9.91 -10.11
N GLY A 124 -15.12 -9.01 -9.76
CA GLY A 124 -16.46 -9.36 -9.30
C GLY A 124 -16.62 -9.50 -7.78
N HIS A 125 -15.60 -9.14 -6.98
CA HIS A 125 -15.72 -9.14 -5.52
C HIS A 125 -16.56 -7.96 -5.03
N GLY A 126 -17.50 -8.27 -4.12
CA GLY A 126 -18.33 -7.29 -3.43
C GLY A 126 -17.53 -6.38 -2.49
N PHE A 127 -18.24 -5.46 -1.82
CA PHE A 127 -17.64 -4.48 -0.92
C PHE A 127 -16.72 -5.11 0.14
N ILE A 128 -17.27 -6.01 0.97
CA ILE A 128 -16.55 -6.59 2.11
C ILE A 128 -15.34 -7.38 1.62
N THR A 129 -15.54 -8.34 0.71
CA THR A 129 -14.46 -9.20 0.21
C THR A 129 -13.40 -8.41 -0.55
N GLY A 130 -13.81 -7.41 -1.34
CA GLY A 130 -12.88 -6.58 -2.11
C GLY A 130 -11.99 -5.71 -1.22
N TRP A 131 -12.55 -5.11 -0.16
CA TRP A 131 -11.75 -4.36 0.82
C TRP A 131 -10.92 -5.28 1.72
N ALA A 132 -11.44 -6.44 2.13
CA ALA A 132 -10.65 -7.41 2.89
C ALA A 132 -9.38 -7.83 2.13
N ILE A 133 -9.50 -8.09 0.82
CA ILE A 133 -8.37 -8.39 -0.06
C ILE A 133 -7.40 -7.20 -0.18
N ALA A 134 -7.92 -5.99 -0.36
CA ALA A 134 -7.10 -4.79 -0.49
C ALA A 134 -6.31 -4.48 0.79
N ILE A 135 -7.01 -4.50 1.94
CA ILE A 135 -6.44 -4.27 3.27
C ILE A 135 -5.40 -5.35 3.59
N ALA A 136 -5.66 -6.62 3.24
CA ALA A 136 -4.68 -7.68 3.45
C ALA A 136 -3.35 -7.42 2.70
N GLY A 137 -3.42 -6.91 1.47
CA GLY A 137 -2.22 -6.52 0.73
C GLY A 137 -1.52 -5.32 1.35
N ASP A 138 -2.27 -4.31 1.80
CA ASP A 138 -1.67 -3.12 2.42
C ASP A 138 -1.06 -3.40 3.80
N MET A 139 -1.65 -4.30 4.59
CA MET A 139 -1.05 -4.78 5.84
C MET A 139 0.29 -5.49 5.62
N LEU A 140 0.42 -6.25 4.52
CA LEU A 140 1.71 -6.86 4.15
C LEU A 140 2.74 -5.79 3.80
N TYR A 141 2.32 -4.75 3.06
CA TYR A 141 3.18 -3.63 2.69
C TYR A 141 3.66 -2.87 3.93
N PHE A 142 2.72 -2.53 4.83
CA PHE A 142 2.99 -1.94 6.13
C PHE A 142 3.98 -2.76 6.94
N ALA A 143 3.78 -4.07 7.05
CA ALA A 143 4.66 -4.93 7.84
C ALA A 143 6.10 -4.90 7.32
N VAL A 144 6.29 -4.99 5.99
CA VAL A 144 7.61 -4.89 5.37
C VAL A 144 8.26 -3.55 5.70
N ILE A 145 7.57 -2.43 5.43
CA ILE A 145 8.12 -1.09 5.64
C ILE A 145 8.39 -0.83 7.13
N ALA A 146 7.48 -1.20 8.03
CA ALA A 146 7.64 -1.01 9.47
C ALA A 146 8.85 -1.78 10.01
N ILE A 147 8.99 -3.06 9.64
CA ILE A 147 10.13 -3.88 10.05
C ILE A 147 11.43 -3.30 9.50
N THR A 148 11.47 -2.94 8.22
CA THR A 148 12.68 -2.35 7.62
C THR A 148 13.03 -1.02 8.28
N THR A 149 12.04 -0.17 8.58
CA THR A 149 12.26 1.14 9.21
C THR A 149 12.81 0.98 10.62
N LEU A 150 12.23 0.10 11.44
CA LEU A 150 12.69 -0.15 12.81
C LEU A 150 14.10 -0.76 12.83
N ARG A 151 14.39 -1.70 11.91
CA ARG A 151 15.73 -2.30 11.77
C ARG A 151 16.76 -1.26 11.32
N LEU A 152 16.41 -0.42 10.36
CA LEU A 152 17.30 0.62 9.87
C LEU A 152 17.57 1.67 10.96
N ASN A 153 16.55 2.08 11.70
CA ASN A 153 16.70 2.99 12.84
C ASN A 153 17.60 2.40 13.94
N SER A 154 17.53 1.09 14.18
CA SER A 154 18.41 0.44 15.16
C SER A 154 19.90 0.48 14.75
N TYR A 155 20.19 0.60 13.45
CA TYR A 155 21.55 0.71 12.92
C TYR A 155 22.06 2.15 12.93
N PHE A 156 21.30 3.09 12.35
CA PHE A 156 21.71 4.49 12.25
C PHE A 156 21.53 5.29 13.55
N ARG A 157 20.60 4.86 14.42
CA ARG A 157 20.21 5.53 15.68
C ARG A 157 19.77 6.98 15.51
N ASP A 158 19.37 7.35 14.30
CA ASP A 158 18.83 8.66 13.95
C ASP A 158 17.50 8.47 13.19
N PRO A 159 16.35 8.83 13.80
CA PRO A 159 15.03 8.70 13.19
C PRO A 159 14.86 9.53 11.91
N ASP A 160 15.45 10.73 11.86
CA ASP A 160 15.25 11.65 10.74
C ASP A 160 15.98 11.12 9.50
N THR A 161 17.26 10.77 9.66
CA THR A 161 18.04 10.13 8.60
C THR A 161 17.41 8.81 8.14
N THR A 162 16.93 7.99 9.08
CA THR A 162 16.25 6.72 8.74
C THR A 162 15.00 6.97 7.90
N MET A 163 14.18 7.95 8.27
CA MET A 163 12.98 8.31 7.53
C MET A 163 13.31 8.76 6.12
N PHE A 164 14.32 9.62 5.94
CA PHE A 164 14.77 10.05 4.62
C PHE A 164 15.27 8.90 3.75
N ILE A 165 16.04 7.96 4.32
CA ILE A 165 16.53 6.80 3.58
C ILE A 165 15.38 5.91 3.12
N VAL A 166 14.41 5.62 4.00
CA VAL A 166 13.26 4.78 3.65
C VAL A 166 12.38 5.47 2.59
N LEU A 167 12.13 6.77 2.73
CA LEU A 167 11.41 7.57 1.73
C LEU A 167 12.11 7.55 0.36
N ALA A 168 13.43 7.78 0.34
CA ALA A 168 14.22 7.71 -0.87
C ALA A 168 14.14 6.30 -1.48
N ALA A 169 14.26 5.26 -0.67
CA ALA A 169 14.15 3.87 -1.14
C ALA A 169 12.78 3.59 -1.76
N MET A 170 11.67 4.01 -1.13
CA MET A 170 10.32 3.82 -1.67
C MET A 170 10.16 4.46 -3.06
N PHE A 171 10.80 5.60 -3.30
CA PHE A 171 10.72 6.31 -4.59
C PHE A 171 11.69 5.73 -5.65
N PHE A 172 12.94 5.48 -5.28
CA PHE A 172 14.00 5.12 -6.24
C PHE A 172 14.08 3.62 -6.51
N LEU A 173 13.75 2.75 -5.54
CA LEU A 173 13.89 1.31 -5.69
C LEU A 173 13.06 0.75 -6.85
N PRO A 174 11.79 1.13 -7.07
CA PRO A 174 11.01 0.67 -8.22
C PRO A 174 11.64 1.05 -9.56
N VAL A 175 12.20 2.27 -9.66
CA VAL A 175 12.86 2.78 -10.87
C VAL A 175 14.13 1.98 -11.17
N VAL A 176 14.95 1.73 -10.14
CA VAL A 176 16.19 0.96 -10.27
C VAL A 176 15.88 -0.48 -10.69
N ILE A 177 14.92 -1.15 -10.03
CA ILE A 177 14.51 -2.52 -10.38
C ILE A 177 14.01 -2.58 -11.84
N ARG A 178 13.19 -1.61 -12.25
CA ARG A 178 12.68 -1.54 -13.62
C ARG A 178 13.83 -1.38 -14.63
N ARG A 179 14.81 -0.53 -14.32
CA ARG A 179 15.99 -0.30 -15.17
C ARG A 179 16.86 -1.54 -15.30
N ILE A 180 17.10 -2.26 -14.21
CA ILE A 180 17.89 -3.51 -14.22
C ILE A 180 17.17 -4.59 -15.03
N ARG A 181 15.85 -4.78 -14.83
CA ARG A 181 15.07 -5.74 -15.64
C ARG A 181 15.07 -5.40 -17.13
N SER A 182 14.95 -4.11 -17.49
CA SER A 182 15.01 -3.71 -18.90
C SER A 182 16.37 -3.99 -19.55
N ILE A 183 17.47 -3.85 -18.80
CA ILE A 183 18.82 -4.18 -19.28
C ILE A 183 18.98 -5.69 -19.45
N GLY A 184 18.50 -6.49 -18.49
CA GLY A 184 18.53 -7.95 -18.58
C GLY A 184 17.76 -8.51 -19.78
N LEU A 185 16.60 -7.92 -20.11
CA LEU A 185 15.81 -8.31 -21.29
C LEU A 185 16.50 -7.95 -22.62
N LEU A 186 17.25 -6.84 -22.66
CA LEU A 186 18.05 -6.46 -23.84
C LEU A 186 19.22 -7.42 -24.04
N TYR A 187 19.88 -7.82 -22.95
CA TYR A 187 20.96 -8.80 -22.99
C TYR A 187 20.47 -10.16 -23.53
N GLN A 188 19.35 -10.67 -23.01
CA GLN A 188 18.74 -11.93 -23.46
C GLN A 188 18.27 -11.93 -24.93
N ARG A 189 17.95 -10.76 -25.49
CA ARG A 189 17.56 -10.62 -26.90
C ARG A 189 18.77 -10.64 -27.84
N SER A 190 19.94 -10.22 -27.36
CA SER A 190 21.19 -10.26 -28.15
C SER A 190 21.81 -11.65 -28.26
N GLU A 191 21.60 -12.53 -27.28
CA GLU A 191 22.07 -13.93 -27.33
C GLU A 191 21.16 -14.85 -28.19
N ARG A 192 19.98 -14.36 -28.62
CA ARG A 192 19.02 -15.11 -29.44
C ARG A 192 18.92 -14.61 -30.89
N ALA A 193 19.75 -13.63 -31.27
CA ALA A 193 19.85 -13.11 -32.64
C ALA A 193 21.14 -13.63 -33.29
#